data_AF-A0A8S3XMP8-F1
#
_entry.id   AF-A0A8S3XMP8-F1
#
_cell.length_a   1.000
_cell.length_b   1.000
_cell.length_c   1.000
_cell.angle_alpha   90.00
_cell.angle_beta   90.00
_cell.angle_gamma   90.00
#
_symmetry.space_group_name_H-M   'P 1'
#
loop_
_entity.id
_entity.type
_entity.pdbx_description
1 polymer ?
#
loop_
_entity_poly.entity_id
_entity_poly.type
_entity_poly.pdbx_seq_one_letter_code
_entity_poly.pdbx_strand_id
1 'polypeptide(L)'
;MQKLTERIDDLKQRVTAWEKRIRRYTEKSTRFNQNRLFQSDQKRLYKSLERPMVSGTGLAPNQADNVAFWRGLWSEPINHSEGPWTEVVASQCASITPIDPVIITPDDVAEAVPELEKSGTRRAASILAEGVHGVSRCARPSVSRGSQPEVYRNYKIKMSQVDLSNKPHT
;
A
#
# COMPACT_ATOMS: atom_id res chain seq x y z
N MET A 1 -36.70 -33.94 4.66
CA MET A 1 -35.24 -33.81 4.39
C MET A 1 -34.83 -32.39 3.99
N GLN A 2 -35.48 -31.73 3.02
CA GLN A 2 -35.13 -30.36 2.57
C GLN A 2 -35.13 -29.27 3.66
N LYS A 3 -36.12 -29.27 4.56
CA LYS A 3 -36.20 -28.27 5.65
C LYS A 3 -35.03 -28.35 6.65
N LEU A 4 -34.44 -29.53 6.80
CA LEU A 4 -33.29 -29.74 7.68
C LEU A 4 -32.00 -29.22 7.02
N THR A 5 -31.83 -29.47 5.71
CA THR A 5 -30.66 -29.00 4.95
C THR A 5 -30.63 -27.48 4.87
N GLU A 6 -31.77 -26.83 4.63
CA GLU A 6 -31.85 -25.36 4.61
C GLU A 6 -31.46 -24.74 5.95
N ARG A 7 -31.88 -25.35 7.06
CA ARG A 7 -31.56 -24.87 8.40
C ARG A 7 -30.08 -25.03 8.73
N ILE A 8 -29.47 -26.13 8.27
CA ILE A 8 -28.03 -26.36 8.40
C ILE A 8 -27.26 -25.31 7.59
N ASP A 9 -27.69 -25.01 6.37
CA ASP A 9 -27.02 -24.03 5.53
C ASP A 9 -27.16 -22.60 6.06
N ASP A 10 -28.32 -22.21 6.60
CA ASP A 10 -28.49 -20.93 7.31
C ASP A 10 -27.50 -20.81 8.49
N LEU A 11 -27.38 -21.87 9.29
CA LEU A 11 -26.44 -21.88 10.42
C LEU A 11 -24.98 -21.77 9.95
N LYS A 12 -24.58 -22.49 8.89
CA LYS A 12 -23.24 -22.36 8.30
C LYS A 12 -22.98 -20.94 7.78
N GLN A 13 -23.94 -20.35 7.08
CA GLN A 13 -23.83 -18.98 6.57
C GLN A 13 -23.68 -17.98 7.72
N ARG A 14 -24.44 -18.15 8.81
CA ARG A 14 -24.31 -17.30 10.00
C ARG A 14 -22.94 -17.44 10.63
N VAL A 15 -22.48 -18.66 10.91
CA VAL A 15 -21.15 -18.91 11.52
C VAL A 15 -20.05 -18.27 10.69
N THR A 16 -20.05 -18.49 9.37
CA THR A 16 -19.04 -17.91 8.48
C THR A 16 -19.12 -16.37 8.41
N ALA A 17 -20.32 -15.78 8.50
CA ALA A 17 -20.48 -14.33 8.59
C ALA A 17 -19.90 -13.76 9.90
N TRP A 18 -20.13 -14.44 11.03
CA TRP A 18 -19.57 -14.06 12.33
C TRP A 18 -18.05 -14.19 12.36
N GLU A 19 -17.50 -15.27 11.83
CA GLU A 19 -16.05 -15.48 11.70
C GLU A 19 -15.40 -14.34 10.89
N LYS A 20 -15.96 -14.04 9.71
CA LYS A 20 -15.48 -12.91 8.88
C LYS A 20 -15.57 -11.58 9.62
N ARG A 21 -16.62 -11.37 10.39
CA ARG A 21 -16.81 -10.15 11.19
C ARG A 21 -15.76 -10.02 12.29
N ILE A 22 -15.49 -11.10 13.02
CA ILE A 22 -14.43 -11.15 14.03
C ILE A 22 -13.08 -10.84 13.39
N ARG A 23 -12.74 -11.54 12.29
CA ARG A 23 -11.49 -11.32 11.57
C ARG A 23 -11.30 -9.86 11.12
N ARG A 24 -12.35 -9.24 10.58
CA ARG A 24 -12.28 -7.81 10.19
C ARG A 24 -12.00 -6.90 11.38
N TYR A 25 -12.61 -7.15 12.53
CA TYR A 25 -12.40 -6.32 13.71
C TYR A 25 -11.02 -6.53 14.34
N THR A 26 -10.52 -7.76 14.36
CA THR A 26 -9.15 -8.03 14.82
C THR A 26 -8.15 -7.35 13.90
N GLU A 27 -8.26 -7.52 12.59
CA GLU A 27 -7.41 -6.85 11.60
C GLU A 27 -7.47 -5.32 11.70
N LYS A 28 -8.67 -4.75 11.90
CA LYS A 28 -8.84 -3.30 12.11
C LYS A 28 -8.12 -2.83 13.36
N SER A 29 -8.29 -3.53 14.47
CA SER A 29 -7.65 -3.22 15.75
C SER A 29 -6.12 -3.31 15.63
N THR A 30 -5.62 -4.39 15.04
CA THR A 30 -4.18 -4.59 14.80
C THR A 30 -3.59 -3.47 13.95
N ARG A 31 -4.22 -3.12 12.82
CA ARG A 31 -3.76 -2.01 11.97
C ARG A 31 -3.77 -0.68 12.70
N PHE A 32 -4.82 -0.39 13.48
CA PHE A 32 -4.89 0.83 14.27
C PHE A 32 -3.73 0.92 15.26
N ASN A 33 -3.47 -0.16 16.01
CA ASN A 33 -2.38 -0.20 16.98
C ASN A 33 -1.01 -0.11 16.31
N GLN A 34 -0.79 -0.82 15.20
CA GLN A 34 0.46 -0.75 14.44
C GLN A 34 0.71 0.64 13.86
N ASN A 35 -0.31 1.28 13.30
CA ASN A 35 -0.20 2.65 12.76
C ASN A 35 0.09 3.66 13.86
N ARG A 36 -0.58 3.53 15.01
CA ARG A 36 -0.32 4.39 16.17
C ARG A 36 1.13 4.21 16.66
N LEU A 37 1.59 2.96 16.73
CA LEU A 37 2.97 2.65 17.12
C LEU A 37 3.97 3.14 16.08
N PHE A 38 3.66 3.07 14.78
CA PHE A 38 4.48 3.65 13.73
C PHE A 38 4.65 5.16 13.87
N GLN A 39 3.59 5.87 14.27
CA GLN A 39 3.64 7.31 14.45
C GLN A 39 4.41 7.71 15.71
N SER A 40 4.28 6.97 16.82
CA SER A 40 4.91 7.32 18.09
C SER A 40 6.30 6.71 18.30
N ASP A 41 6.49 5.43 17.97
CA ASP A 41 7.72 4.68 18.21
C ASP A 41 7.91 3.56 17.16
N GLN A 42 8.53 3.94 16.04
CA GLN A 42 8.83 3.04 14.94
C GLN A 42 9.72 1.88 15.36
N LYS A 43 10.69 2.11 16.26
CA LYS A 43 11.63 1.08 16.71
C LYS A 43 10.89 -0.05 17.41
N ARG A 44 9.91 0.27 18.25
CA ARG A 44 9.06 -0.74 18.91
C ARG A 44 8.21 -1.51 17.92
N LEU A 45 7.67 -0.86 16.90
CA LEU A 45 6.92 -1.56 15.85
C LEU A 45 7.82 -2.58 15.15
N TYR A 46 8.99 -2.18 14.66
CA TYR A 46 9.89 -3.09 13.96
C TYR A 46 10.35 -4.25 14.83
N LYS A 47 10.69 -4.01 16.11
CA LYS A 47 10.98 -5.08 17.08
C LYS A 47 9.81 -6.05 17.30
N SER A 48 8.56 -5.58 17.19
CA SER A 48 7.38 -6.45 17.30
C SER A 48 7.11 -7.27 16.03
N LEU A 49 7.62 -6.82 14.88
CA LEU A 49 7.52 -7.50 13.59
C LEU A 49 8.68 -8.48 13.37
N GLU A 50 9.81 -8.25 14.03
CA GLU A 50 10.88 -9.23 14.15
C GLU A 50 10.29 -10.51 14.75
N ARG A 51 10.35 -11.61 14.00
CA ARG A 51 10.08 -12.93 14.59
C ARG A 51 11.11 -13.16 15.71
N PRO A 52 10.76 -13.88 16.79
CA PRO A 52 11.77 -14.39 17.71
C PRO A 52 12.82 -15.09 16.85
N MET A 53 14.01 -14.52 16.84
CA MET A 53 15.10 -14.96 16.00
C MET A 53 15.26 -16.46 16.28
N VAL A 54 15.04 -17.30 15.27
CA VAL A 54 15.82 -18.54 15.19
C VAL A 54 17.24 -18.01 15.26
N SER A 55 17.90 -18.26 16.39
CA SER A 55 19.16 -17.67 16.80
C SER A 55 20.22 -17.99 15.76
N GLY A 56 20.22 -17.21 14.68
CA GLY A 56 21.29 -17.18 13.72
C GLY A 56 22.38 -16.38 14.39
N THR A 57 23.31 -17.10 14.99
CA THR A 57 24.68 -16.68 15.30
C THR A 57 25.44 -16.26 14.04
N GLY A 58 24.82 -15.46 13.17
CA GLY A 58 25.43 -14.87 11.99
C GLY A 58 25.90 -13.48 12.36
N LEU A 59 27.22 -13.31 12.49
CA LEU A 59 27.86 -12.01 12.42
C LEU A 59 27.24 -11.20 11.28
N ALA A 60 26.98 -9.91 11.52
CA ALA A 60 26.54 -9.02 10.46
C ALA A 60 27.52 -9.15 9.27
N PRO A 61 27.02 -9.37 8.04
CA PRO A 61 27.89 -9.57 6.89
C PRO A 61 28.80 -8.36 6.71
N ASN A 62 30.07 -8.61 6.36
CA ASN A 62 31.05 -7.57 6.15
C ASN A 62 30.55 -6.58 5.08
N GLN A 63 30.93 -5.31 5.19
CA GLN A 63 30.54 -4.27 4.22
C GLN A 63 30.99 -4.64 2.81
N ALA A 64 32.19 -5.22 2.66
CA ALA A 64 32.71 -5.67 1.38
C ALA A 64 31.81 -6.76 0.74
N ASP A 65 31.35 -7.72 1.53
CA ASP A 65 30.51 -8.82 1.06
C ASP A 65 29.14 -8.31 0.61
N ASN A 66 28.56 -7.35 1.35
CA ASN A 66 27.31 -6.70 0.96
C ASN A 66 27.46 -5.94 -0.37
N VAL A 67 28.53 -5.16 -0.52
CA VAL A 67 28.78 -4.40 -1.75
C VAL A 67 29.00 -5.34 -2.93
N ALA A 68 29.76 -6.43 -2.74
CA ALA A 68 29.99 -7.42 -3.77
C ALA A 68 28.69 -8.13 -4.18
N PHE A 69 27.85 -8.50 -3.21
CA PHE A 69 26.55 -9.12 -3.45
C PHE A 69 25.63 -8.21 -4.27
N TRP A 70 25.41 -6.97 -3.83
CA TRP A 70 24.53 -6.03 -4.53
C TRP A 70 25.08 -5.62 -5.89
N ARG A 71 26.40 -5.47 -6.00
CA ARG A 71 27.06 -5.22 -7.29
C ARG A 71 26.84 -6.38 -8.25
N GLY A 72 27.04 -7.62 -7.83
CA GLY A 72 26.85 -8.81 -8.65
C GLY A 72 25.41 -8.93 -9.16
N LEU A 73 24.43 -8.66 -8.29
CA LEU A 73 23.01 -8.69 -8.66
C LEU A 73 22.63 -7.68 -9.75
N TRP A 74 23.31 -6.53 -9.80
CA TRP A 74 23.01 -5.45 -10.75
C TRP A 74 23.99 -5.35 -11.92
N SER A 75 25.16 -5.99 -11.83
CA SER A 75 26.17 -5.98 -12.91
C SER A 75 25.86 -6.96 -14.01
N GLU A 76 25.18 -8.06 -13.70
CA GLU A 76 24.83 -9.07 -14.68
C GLU A 76 23.39 -8.84 -15.19
N PRO A 77 23.20 -8.59 -16.49
CA PRO A 77 21.85 -8.55 -17.04
C PRO A 77 21.28 -9.98 -17.02
N ILE A 78 20.46 -10.27 -16.02
CA ILE A 78 19.74 -11.53 -15.91
C ILE A 78 18.50 -11.44 -16.79
N ASN A 79 18.38 -12.34 -17.77
CA ASN A 79 17.11 -12.55 -18.46
C ASN A 79 16.16 -13.27 -17.49
N HIS A 80 15.25 -12.52 -16.88
CA HIS A 80 14.20 -13.11 -16.07
C HIS A 80 13.25 -13.87 -16.99
N SER A 81 13.05 -15.17 -16.73
CA SER A 81 11.92 -15.89 -17.30
C SER A 81 10.67 -15.27 -16.72
N GLU A 82 9.95 -14.51 -17.55
CA GLU A 82 8.66 -13.97 -17.16
C GLU A 82 7.73 -15.11 -16.73
N GLY A 83 6.96 -14.88 -15.68
CA GLY A 83 6.02 -15.89 -15.19
C GLY A 83 4.80 -16.00 -16.11
N PRO A 84 4.02 -17.10 -16.04
CA PRO A 84 2.81 -17.31 -16.86
C PRO A 84 1.76 -16.19 -16.72
N TRP A 85 1.84 -15.41 -15.65
CA TRP A 85 0.95 -14.26 -15.41
C TRP A 85 1.13 -13.14 -16.44
N THR A 86 2.31 -13.02 -17.08
CA THR A 86 2.55 -12.01 -18.11
C THR A 86 1.71 -12.25 -19.35
N GLU A 87 1.54 -13.51 -19.76
CA GLU A 87 0.65 -13.91 -20.86
C GLU A 87 -0.82 -13.61 -20.51
N VAL A 88 -1.21 -13.83 -19.25
CA VAL A 88 -2.55 -13.49 -18.77
C VAL A 88 -2.78 -11.99 -18.83
N VAL A 89 -1.83 -11.17 -18.37
CA VAL A 89 -1.94 -9.71 -18.45
C VAL A 89 -1.92 -9.25 -19.91
N ALA A 90 -1.04 -9.80 -20.75
CA ALA A 90 -0.99 -9.47 -22.18
C ALA A 90 -2.30 -9.78 -22.90
N SER A 91 -2.92 -10.93 -22.62
CA SER A 91 -4.23 -11.28 -23.18
C SER A 91 -5.36 -10.38 -22.68
N GLN A 92 -5.33 -9.97 -21.41
CA GLN A 92 -6.27 -8.98 -20.86
C GLN A 92 -6.07 -7.59 -21.49
N CYS A 93 -4.83 -7.24 -21.81
CA CYS A 93 -4.47 -5.97 -22.45
C CYS A 93 -4.61 -5.99 -23.97
N ALA A 94 -4.78 -7.16 -24.62
CA ALA A 94 -4.86 -7.28 -26.08
C ALA A 94 -6.06 -6.52 -26.69
N SER A 95 -7.14 -6.33 -25.92
CA SER A 95 -8.31 -5.56 -26.32
C SER A 95 -8.21 -4.07 -26.01
N ILE A 96 -7.18 -3.65 -25.28
CA ILE A 96 -6.96 -2.26 -24.89
C ILE A 96 -6.21 -1.58 -26.04
N THR A 97 -6.81 -0.56 -26.62
CA THR A 97 -6.13 0.30 -27.61
C THR A 97 -4.94 0.98 -26.95
N PRO A 98 -3.73 0.88 -27.52
CA PRO A 98 -2.57 1.65 -27.05
C PRO A 98 -2.93 3.13 -26.98
N ILE A 99 -2.57 3.78 -25.88
CA ILE A 99 -2.73 5.23 -25.76
C ILE A 99 -1.70 5.87 -26.69
N ASP A 100 -2.16 6.78 -27.55
CA ASP A 100 -1.28 7.55 -28.42
C ASP A 100 -0.25 8.31 -27.58
N PRO A 101 0.99 8.47 -28.07
CA PRO A 101 2.02 9.20 -27.36
C PRO A 101 1.54 10.64 -27.09
N VAL A 102 1.29 10.95 -25.82
CA VAL A 102 0.90 12.30 -25.38
C VAL A 102 2.15 13.17 -25.33
N ILE A 103 2.25 14.10 -26.27
CA ILE A 103 3.29 15.13 -26.26
C ILE A 103 2.84 16.24 -25.31
N ILE A 104 3.47 16.32 -24.14
CA ILE A 104 3.18 17.37 -23.16
C ILE A 104 3.79 18.68 -23.67
N THR A 105 2.92 19.67 -23.93
CA THR A 105 3.31 21.01 -24.35
C THR A 105 3.52 21.92 -23.13
N PRO A 106 4.28 23.02 -23.27
CA PRO A 106 4.44 23.98 -22.18
C PRO A 106 3.11 24.61 -21.71
N ASP A 107 2.12 24.70 -22.59
CA ASP A 107 0.78 25.21 -22.25
C ASP A 107 0.04 24.24 -21.32
N ASP A 108 0.17 22.92 -21.54
CA ASP A 108 -0.39 21.89 -20.64
C ASP A 108 0.19 22.00 -19.22
N VAL A 109 1.48 22.34 -19.12
CA VAL A 109 2.15 22.56 -17.84
C VAL A 109 1.66 23.86 -17.18
N ALA A 110 1.49 24.92 -17.97
CA ALA A 110 1.01 26.22 -17.49
C ALA A 110 -0.44 26.15 -16.97
N GLU A 111 -1.28 25.29 -17.56
CA GLU A 111 -2.66 25.04 -17.08
C GLU A 111 -2.68 24.16 -15.82
N ALA A 112 -1.83 23.14 -15.75
CA ALA A 112 -1.83 22.18 -14.65
C ALA A 112 -1.30 22.75 -13.32
N VAL A 113 -0.29 23.63 -13.36
CA VAL A 113 0.37 24.17 -12.16
C VAL A 113 -0.61 24.94 -11.23
N PRO A 114 -1.44 25.88 -11.73
CA PRO A 114 -2.45 26.55 -10.91
C PRO A 114 -3.49 25.59 -10.31
N GLU A 115 -3.88 24.54 -11.02
CA GLU A 115 -4.85 23.56 -10.51
C GLU A 115 -4.24 22.67 -9.42
N LEU A 116 -2.95 22.35 -9.52
CA LEU A 116 -2.20 21.68 -8.47
C LEU A 116 -2.08 22.53 -7.19
N GLU A 117 -1.91 23.84 -7.31
CA GLU A 117 -1.90 24.75 -6.15
C GLU A 117 -3.29 24.86 -5.49
N LYS A 118 -4.36 24.97 -6.30
CA LYS A 118 -5.76 25.00 -5.81
C LYS A 118 -6.21 23.67 -5.20
N SER A 119 -5.72 22.54 -5.70
CA SER A 119 -6.03 21.22 -5.14
C SER A 119 -5.20 20.92 -3.90
N GLY A 120 -3.95 21.39 -3.84
CA GLY A 120 -3.10 21.33 -2.64
C GLY A 120 -3.69 22.09 -1.45
N THR A 121 -4.22 23.29 -1.68
CA THR A 121 -4.92 24.09 -0.66
C THR A 121 -6.24 23.47 -0.19
N ARG A 122 -7.04 22.90 -1.11
CA ARG A 122 -8.26 22.13 -0.75
C ARG A 122 -7.95 20.89 0.10
N ARG A 123 -6.88 20.17 -0.23
CA ARG A 123 -6.45 18.97 0.51
C ARG A 123 -5.90 19.31 1.90
N ALA A 124 -5.15 20.42 2.03
CA ALA A 124 -4.71 20.94 3.32
C ALA A 124 -5.90 21.40 4.19
N ALA A 125 -6.90 22.06 3.61
CA ALA A 125 -8.11 22.48 4.31
C ALA A 125 -8.95 21.29 4.84
N SER A 126 -9.07 20.20 4.07
CA SER A 126 -9.74 18.98 4.53
C SER A 126 -8.99 18.27 5.67
N ILE A 127 -7.65 18.22 5.62
CA ILE A 127 -6.83 17.64 6.70
C ILE A 127 -6.98 18.45 7.99
N LEU A 128 -7.06 19.78 7.89
CA LEU A 128 -7.28 20.65 9.04
C LEU A 128 -8.73 20.55 9.59
N ALA A 129 -9.73 20.36 8.73
CA ALA A 129 -11.12 20.15 9.15
C ALA A 129 -11.33 18.81 9.88
N GLU A 130 -10.63 17.75 9.47
CA GLU A 130 -10.70 16.43 10.13
C GLU A 130 -9.96 16.38 11.48
N GLY A 131 -9.06 17.33 11.75
CA GLY A 131 -8.33 17.46 13.02
C GLY A 131 -9.12 18.11 14.17
N VAL A 132 -10.25 18.78 13.89
CA VAL A 132 -10.98 19.59 14.90
C VAL A 132 -12.25 18.89 15.41
N HIS A 133 -12.63 17.72 14.88
CA HIS A 133 -13.78 16.96 15.40
C HIS A 133 -13.32 15.67 16.09
N GLY A 134 -12.50 15.87 17.12
CA GLY A 134 -12.43 14.92 18.22
C GLY A 134 -13.80 14.83 18.89
N VAL A 135 -14.37 13.62 18.87
CA VAL A 135 -15.57 13.18 19.60
C VAL A 135 -16.92 13.61 18.97
N SER A 136 -17.45 12.80 18.04
CA SER A 136 -18.92 12.61 17.99
C SER A 136 -19.40 11.35 17.28
N ARG A 137 -20.14 10.56 18.06
CA ARG A 137 -21.17 9.54 17.75
C ARG A 137 -21.08 8.78 16.42
N CYS A 138 -20.98 7.46 16.56
CA CYS A 138 -21.26 6.46 15.53
C CYS A 138 -22.69 6.63 14.96
N ALA A 139 -22.84 7.45 13.91
CA ALA A 139 -23.98 7.34 13.00
C ALA A 139 -23.68 6.18 12.04
N ARG A 140 -24.56 5.17 12.02
CA ARG A 140 -24.54 4.11 11.00
C ARG A 140 -24.87 4.73 9.64
N PRO A 141 -24.04 4.59 8.60
CA PRO A 141 -24.50 4.77 7.24
C PRO A 141 -25.27 3.51 6.83
N SER A 142 -26.53 3.67 6.45
CA SER A 142 -27.27 2.70 5.66
C SER A 142 -26.54 2.52 4.32
N VAL A 143 -25.82 1.41 4.17
CA VAL A 143 -25.12 1.08 2.92
C VAL A 143 -26.12 0.52 1.92
N SER A 144 -26.50 1.34 0.94
CA SER A 144 -26.92 0.84 -0.38
C SER A 144 -25.73 0.17 -1.06
N ARG A 145 -25.96 -1.00 -1.66
CA ARG A 145 -24.94 -1.78 -2.34
C ARG A 145 -24.40 -1.00 -3.54
N GLY A 146 -23.10 -0.75 -3.56
CA GLY A 146 -22.38 -0.22 -4.71
C GLY A 146 -21.19 0.62 -4.26
N SER A 147 -19.99 0.28 -4.75
CA SER A 147 -18.73 1.02 -4.62
C SER A 147 -17.94 0.81 -3.32
N GLN A 148 -16.84 0.06 -3.45
CA GLN A 148 -15.75 0.04 -2.48
C GLN A 148 -15.05 1.40 -2.44
N PRO A 149 -14.67 1.94 -1.27
CA PRO A 149 -13.91 3.18 -1.20
C PRO A 149 -12.41 2.95 -1.49
N GLU A 150 -11.88 3.69 -2.47
CA GLU A 150 -10.47 3.75 -2.92
C GLU A 150 -9.52 4.39 -1.88
N VAL A 151 -9.45 3.88 -0.65
CA VAL A 151 -8.66 4.52 0.42
C VAL A 151 -7.21 3.99 0.53
N TYR A 152 -6.77 3.12 -0.38
CA TYR A 152 -5.40 2.57 -0.36
C TYR A 152 -4.69 2.71 -1.72
N ARG A 153 -4.40 3.94 -2.15
CA ARG A 153 -3.49 4.22 -3.28
C ARG A 153 -2.28 5.11 -2.98
N ASN A 154 -2.15 5.68 -1.77
CA ASN A 154 -1.18 6.75 -1.51
C ASN A 154 -0.05 6.43 -0.51
N TYR A 155 0.55 5.24 -0.60
CA TYR A 155 1.82 4.97 0.10
C TYR A 155 2.89 4.46 -0.88
N LYS A 156 3.13 5.24 -1.92
CA LYS A 156 4.32 5.13 -2.77
C LYS A 156 4.55 6.51 -3.36
N ILE A 157 5.35 7.33 -2.69
CA ILE A 157 6.11 8.51 -3.15
C ILE A 157 6.62 9.18 -1.86
N LYS A 158 7.84 8.84 -1.46
CA LYS A 158 8.79 9.63 -0.66
C LYS A 158 10.01 8.75 -0.38
N MET A 159 10.76 8.42 -1.43
CA MET A 159 12.11 7.87 -1.28
C MET A 159 12.99 8.11 -2.52
N SER A 160 12.92 9.32 -3.08
CA SER A 160 13.78 9.70 -4.19
C SER A 160 14.08 11.20 -4.16
N GLN A 161 14.74 11.67 -3.10
CA GLN A 161 15.65 12.82 -3.15
C GLN A 161 16.71 12.60 -2.07
N VAL A 162 17.75 11.86 -2.41
CA VAL A 162 19.09 12.06 -1.84
C VAL A 162 19.91 12.54 -3.02
N ASP A 163 20.23 13.83 -2.99
CA ASP A 163 20.97 14.53 -4.03
C ASP A 163 22.35 13.90 -4.24
N LEU A 164 22.60 13.46 -5.47
CA LEU A 164 23.95 13.21 -5.99
C LEU A 164 24.54 14.55 -6.42
N SER A 165 25.19 15.27 -5.51
CA SER A 165 26.11 16.36 -5.84
C SER A 165 27.55 15.91 -5.58
N ASN A 166 28.17 15.37 -6.63
CA ASN A 166 29.63 15.22 -6.75
C ASN A 166 30.33 16.58 -6.65
N LYS A 167 31.36 16.70 -5.80
CA LYS A 167 32.57 17.48 -6.10
C LYS A 167 33.80 16.77 -5.52
N PRO A 168 34.87 16.54 -6.30
CA PRO A 168 36.16 16.13 -5.77
C PRO A 168 36.91 17.36 -5.23
N HIS A 169 37.46 17.25 -4.03
CA HIS A 169 38.54 18.13 -3.59
C HIS A 169 39.87 17.36 -3.68
N THR A 170 40.78 17.99 -4.42
CA THR A 170 42.21 17.72 -4.48
C THR A 170 42.84 17.86 -3.09
#